data_AF-A0A6J4HMY9-F1
#
_entry.id   AF-A0A6J4HMY9-F1
#
_cell.length_a   1.000
_cell.length_b   1.000
_cell.length_c   1.000
_cell.angle_alpha   90.00
_cell.angle_beta   90.00
_cell.angle_gamma   90.00
#
_symmetry.space_group_name_H-M   'P 1'
#
loop_
_entity.id
_entity.type
_entity.pdbx_description
1 polymer ?
#
loop_
_entity_poly.entity_id
_entity_poly.type
_entity_poly.pdbx_seq_one_letter_code
_entity_poly.pdbx_strand_id
1 'polypeptide(L)'
;MVFRKLLAATAGAFCALAAGPGVASPCTDQIGALEARLNDTATTAAAASSGGQAVAAAREGQAMEARDQNRPVSPPPAVPFQAEGREAQATQRAAEAGGGGDRVMQAKATLNRARSFDAQGNSQGCMDAVEEAKRQIGN
;
A
#
# COMPACT_ATOMS: atom_id res chain seq x y z
N MET A 1 65.21 -39.22 -20.22
CA MET A 1 64.31 -39.36 -19.06
C MET A 1 64.64 -38.24 -18.06
N VAL A 2 63.69 -37.89 -17.20
CA VAL A 2 63.71 -36.87 -16.12
C VAL A 2 63.06 -35.52 -16.49
N PHE A 3 62.09 -35.15 -15.64
CA PHE A 3 61.30 -33.90 -15.49
C PHE A 3 59.90 -33.81 -16.13
N ARG A 4 58.88 -34.00 -15.27
CA ARG A 4 57.52 -33.40 -15.22
C ARG A 4 56.69 -34.28 -14.27
N LYS A 5 55.84 -33.82 -13.34
CA LYS A 5 55.30 -32.52 -12.97
C LYS A 5 54.36 -32.74 -11.75
N LEU A 6 54.19 -31.70 -10.93
CA LEU A 6 52.96 -31.31 -10.19
C LEU A 6 52.51 -32.19 -9.00
N LEU A 7 52.68 -31.69 -7.76
CA LEU A 7 51.67 -30.93 -7.00
C LEU A 7 50.34 -31.69 -6.85
N ALA A 8 50.29 -32.59 -5.85
CA ALA A 8 49.07 -33.25 -5.41
C ALA A 8 48.33 -32.33 -4.43
N ALA A 9 47.12 -31.99 -4.84
CA ALA A 9 46.25 -30.98 -4.28
C ALA A 9 45.73 -31.32 -2.87
N THR A 10 45.75 -30.32 -2.00
CA THR A 10 44.87 -30.17 -0.84
C THR A 10 43.43 -30.05 -1.31
N ALA A 11 42.64 -31.11 -1.18
CA ALA A 11 41.19 -31.09 -1.39
C ALA A 11 40.50 -31.76 -0.19
N GLY A 12 40.57 -31.09 0.96
CA GLY A 12 39.64 -31.35 2.06
C GLY A 12 38.28 -30.82 1.64
N ALA A 13 37.48 -31.69 1.01
CA ALA A 13 36.11 -31.44 0.63
C ALA A 13 35.27 -31.18 1.89
N PHE A 14 35.04 -29.91 2.20
CA PHE A 14 34.06 -29.48 3.18
C PHE A 14 32.66 -29.73 2.58
N CYS A 15 32.19 -30.96 2.75
CA CYS A 15 30.79 -31.32 2.50
C CYS A 15 29.91 -30.83 3.65
N ALA A 16 28.72 -30.39 3.26
CA ALA A 16 27.54 -30.09 4.07
C ALA A 16 27.55 -28.74 4.81
N LEU A 17 26.77 -27.79 4.27
CA LEU A 17 25.69 -27.09 4.99
C LEU A 17 25.24 -25.85 4.18
N ALA A 18 24.35 -26.03 3.20
CA ALA A 18 23.45 -24.96 2.73
C ALA A 18 22.35 -25.52 1.82
N ALA A 19 21.70 -26.62 2.22
CA ALA A 19 20.39 -26.97 1.71
C ALA A 19 19.42 -26.83 2.89
N GLY A 20 19.15 -25.59 3.28
CA GLY A 20 18.01 -25.29 4.13
C GLY A 20 16.77 -25.14 3.22
N PRO A 21 15.68 -25.90 3.43
CA PRO A 21 14.42 -25.56 2.81
C PRO A 21 14.10 -24.12 3.26
N GLY A 22 13.64 -23.30 2.31
CA GLY A 22 13.30 -21.90 2.57
C GLY A 22 12.52 -21.78 3.87
N VAL A 23 13.00 -20.92 4.76
CA VAL A 23 12.24 -20.45 5.91
C VAL A 23 10.99 -19.75 5.37
N ALA A 24 9.95 -20.52 5.07
CA ALA A 24 8.59 -20.00 5.07
C ALA A 24 8.28 -19.70 6.53
N SER A 25 8.82 -18.58 7.02
CA SER A 25 8.45 -18.05 8.31
C SER A 25 6.96 -17.73 8.21
N PRO A 26 6.14 -18.07 9.24
CA PRO A 26 4.71 -17.74 9.23
C PRO A 26 4.46 -16.23 9.14
N CYS A 27 5.50 -15.40 9.32
CA CYS A 27 5.42 -13.98 9.10
C CYS A 27 5.50 -13.62 7.61
N THR A 28 6.35 -14.29 6.81
CA THR A 28 6.48 -14.03 5.35
C THR A 28 5.16 -14.27 4.62
N ASP A 29 4.45 -15.35 4.97
CA ASP A 29 3.13 -15.66 4.39
C ASP A 29 2.08 -14.59 4.76
N GLN A 30 2.11 -14.11 6.00
CA GLN A 30 1.19 -13.05 6.45
C GLN A 30 1.51 -11.68 5.84
N ILE A 31 2.79 -11.36 5.65
CA ILE A 31 3.26 -10.18 4.92
C ILE A 31 2.66 -10.20 3.51
N GLY A 32 2.76 -11.33 2.79
CA GLY A 32 2.21 -11.47 1.43
C GLY A 32 0.69 -11.32 1.38
N ALA A 33 -0.04 -11.95 2.30
CA ALA A 33 -1.49 -11.85 2.37
C ALA A 33 -1.97 -10.42 2.70
N LEU A 34 -1.26 -9.73 3.59
CA LEU A 34 -1.59 -8.35 3.98
C LEU A 34 -1.25 -7.34 2.88
N GLU A 35 -0.16 -7.56 2.15
CA GLU A 35 0.25 -6.71 1.03
C GLU A 35 -0.78 -6.72 -0.12
N ALA A 36 -1.33 -7.88 -0.47
CA ALA A 36 -2.39 -7.97 -1.47
C ALA A 36 -3.61 -7.12 -1.08
N ARG A 37 -4.02 -7.19 0.20
CA ARG A 37 -5.12 -6.37 0.74
C ARG A 37 -4.80 -4.88 0.76
N LEU A 38 -3.56 -4.51 1.13
CA LEU A 38 -3.14 -3.11 1.11
C LEU A 38 -3.18 -2.52 -0.29
N ASN A 39 -2.80 -3.29 -1.31
CA ASN A 39 -2.84 -2.82 -2.69
C ASN A 39 -4.28 -2.63 -3.18
N ASP A 40 -5.19 -3.51 -2.80
CA ASP A 40 -6.63 -3.39 -3.11
C ASP A 40 -7.25 -2.15 -2.44
N THR A 41 -6.98 -1.96 -1.14
CA THR A 41 -7.41 -0.76 -0.39
C THR A 41 -6.79 0.51 -0.97
N ALA A 42 -5.51 0.49 -1.35
CA ALA A 42 -4.83 1.62 -1.99
C ALA A 42 -5.50 1.99 -3.32
N THR A 43 -5.83 0.99 -4.13
CA THR A 43 -6.45 1.17 -5.45
C THR A 43 -7.86 1.73 -5.30
N THR A 44 -8.62 1.22 -4.33
CA THR A 44 -9.97 1.71 -4.01
C THR A 44 -9.95 3.15 -3.50
N ALA A 45 -9.02 3.50 -2.60
CA ALA A 45 -8.85 4.86 -2.11
C ALA A 45 -8.42 5.83 -3.23
N ALA A 46 -7.50 5.40 -4.10
CA ALA A 46 -7.08 6.20 -5.25
C ALA A 46 -8.20 6.40 -6.28
N ALA A 47 -9.02 5.37 -6.55
CA ALA A 47 -10.18 5.47 -7.43
C ALA A 47 -11.24 6.44 -6.88
N ALA A 48 -11.51 6.40 -5.56
CA ALA A 48 -12.41 7.33 -4.91
C ALA A 48 -11.88 8.78 -4.96
N SER A 49 -10.59 8.98 -4.67
CA SER A 49 -9.95 10.30 -4.71
C SER A 49 -9.94 10.91 -6.11
N SER A 50 -9.56 10.13 -7.13
CA SER A 50 -9.52 10.58 -8.53
C SER A 50 -10.92 10.87 -9.10
N GLY A 51 -11.92 10.07 -8.74
CA GLY A 51 -13.32 10.35 -9.09
C GLY A 51 -13.83 11.67 -8.49
N GLY A 52 -13.49 11.96 -7.23
CA GLY A 52 -13.83 13.24 -6.59
C GLY A 52 -13.12 14.44 -7.21
N GLN A 53 -11.83 14.30 -7.50
CA GLN A 53 -11.05 15.34 -8.18
C GLN A 53 -11.54 15.62 -9.60
N ALA A 54 -11.92 14.60 -10.36
CA ALA A 54 -12.47 14.78 -11.71
C ALA A 54 -13.79 15.57 -11.70
N VAL A 55 -14.67 15.30 -10.72
CA VAL A 55 -15.92 16.06 -10.55
C VAL A 55 -15.65 17.50 -10.10
N ALA A 56 -14.71 17.70 -9.17
CA ALA A 56 -14.30 19.04 -8.75
C ALA A 56 -13.72 19.85 -9.92
N ALA A 57 -12.79 19.26 -10.68
CA ALA A 57 -12.19 19.88 -11.86
C ALA A 57 -13.23 20.20 -12.95
N ALA A 58 -14.22 19.33 -13.17
CA ALA A 58 -15.31 19.59 -14.11
C ALA A 58 -16.17 20.80 -13.70
N ARG A 59 -16.45 20.96 -12.40
CA ARG A 59 -17.19 22.12 -11.86
C ARG A 59 -16.38 23.40 -11.95
N GLU A 60 -15.08 23.33 -11.66
CA GLU A 60 -14.16 24.45 -11.83
C GLU A 60 -14.09 24.88 -13.30
N GLY A 61 -13.99 23.94 -14.24
CA GLY A 61 -14.01 24.20 -15.67
C GLY A 61 -15.31 24.89 -16.13
N GLN A 62 -16.47 24.42 -15.66
CA GLN A 62 -17.77 25.06 -15.94
C GLN A 62 -17.86 26.49 -15.37
N ALA A 63 -17.31 26.72 -14.18
CA ALA A 63 -17.31 28.05 -13.57
C ALA A 63 -16.38 29.02 -14.31
N MET A 64 -15.23 28.55 -14.79
CA MET A 64 -14.30 29.33 -15.61
C MET A 64 -14.91 29.67 -16.97
N GLU A 65 -15.52 28.70 -17.64
CA GLU A 65 -16.16 28.92 -18.94
C GLU A 65 -17.35 29.90 -18.86
N ALA A 66 -18.16 29.81 -17.79
CA ALA A 66 -19.22 30.77 -17.53
C ALA A 66 -18.68 32.19 -17.27
N ARG A 67 -17.54 32.31 -16.56
CA ARG A 67 -16.86 33.59 -16.34
C ARG A 67 -16.33 34.19 -17.64
N ASP A 68 -15.66 33.40 -18.47
CA ASP A 68 -15.11 33.86 -19.75
C ASP A 68 -16.21 34.33 -20.71
N GLN A 69 -17.39 33.74 -20.62
CA GLN A 69 -18.55 34.09 -21.44
C GLN A 69 -19.46 35.15 -20.77
N ASN A 70 -19.03 35.71 -19.64
CA ASN A 70 -19.76 36.69 -18.83
C ASN A 70 -21.21 36.25 -18.52
N ARG A 71 -21.43 34.94 -18.40
CA ARG A 71 -22.72 34.33 -18.06
C ARG A 71 -22.81 34.11 -16.54
N PRO A 72 -23.99 34.25 -15.95
CA PRO A 72 -24.18 33.88 -14.54
C PRO A 72 -23.90 32.38 -14.36
N VAL A 73 -23.05 32.05 -13.39
CA VAL A 73 -22.86 30.67 -12.91
C VAL A 73 -24.18 30.28 -12.22
N SER A 74 -25.08 29.65 -12.96
CA SER A 74 -26.31 29.15 -12.37
C SER A 74 -25.95 28.00 -11.42
N PRO A 75 -26.36 28.04 -10.14
CA PRO A 75 -26.16 26.90 -9.26
C PRO A 75 -26.84 25.70 -9.91
N PRO A 76 -26.15 24.55 -10.06
CA PRO A 76 -26.79 23.37 -10.59
C PRO A 76 -28.02 23.04 -9.71
N PRO A 77 -29.12 22.53 -10.29
CA PRO A 77 -30.25 22.09 -9.50
C PRO A 77 -29.74 21.16 -8.40
N ALA A 78 -30.28 21.32 -7.19
CA ALA A 78 -29.84 20.57 -6.01
C ALA A 78 -29.93 19.06 -6.28
N VAL A 79 -28.81 18.47 -6.70
CA VAL A 79 -28.67 17.03 -6.89
C VAL A 79 -28.91 16.34 -5.54
N PRO A 80 -29.55 15.16 -5.51
CA PRO A 80 -30.21 14.59 -4.31
C PRO A 80 -29.32 14.34 -3.08
N PHE A 81 -28.01 14.50 -3.21
CA PHE A 81 -27.03 14.47 -2.12
C PHE A 81 -26.86 15.80 -1.37
N GLN A 82 -27.42 16.91 -1.86
CA GLN A 82 -27.42 18.24 -1.22
C GLN A 82 -28.61 18.43 -0.24
N ALA A 83 -29.34 17.36 0.08
CA ALA A 83 -30.24 17.37 1.23
C ALA A 83 -29.39 17.22 2.51
N GLU A 84 -29.58 18.07 3.51
CA GLU A 84 -28.67 18.23 4.69
C GLU A 84 -28.22 16.90 5.32
N GLY A 85 -29.10 15.90 5.43
CA GLY A 85 -28.76 14.59 5.97
C GLY A 85 -27.91 13.69 5.06
N ARG A 86 -28.02 13.83 3.73
CA ARG A 86 -27.20 13.11 2.75
C ARG A 86 -25.86 13.80 2.51
N GLU A 87 -25.81 15.12 2.64
CA GLU A 87 -24.60 15.91 2.48
C GLU A 87 -23.61 15.62 3.60
N ALA A 88 -24.07 15.59 4.86
CA ALA A 88 -23.26 15.18 6.01
C ALA A 88 -22.67 13.77 5.85
N GLN A 89 -23.45 12.83 5.33
CA GLN A 89 -23.01 11.46 5.10
C GLN A 89 -22.01 11.35 3.94
N ALA A 90 -22.19 12.14 2.87
CA ALA A 90 -21.23 12.22 1.77
C ALA A 90 -19.89 12.83 2.22
N THR A 91 -19.93 13.88 3.06
CA THR A 91 -18.74 14.49 3.64
C THR A 91 -18.00 13.55 4.60
N GLN A 92 -18.72 12.79 5.43
CA GLN A 92 -18.12 11.76 6.28
C GLN A 92 -17.41 10.69 5.44
N ARG A 93 -18.06 10.16 4.41
CA ARG A 93 -17.45 9.17 3.51
C ARG A 93 -16.23 9.73 2.78
N ALA A 94 -16.26 11.00 2.38
CA ALA A 94 -15.12 11.66 1.75
C ALA A 94 -13.95 11.84 2.72
N ALA A 95 -14.22 12.20 3.98
CA ALA A 95 -13.20 12.30 5.03
C ALA A 95 -12.61 10.92 5.39
N GLU A 96 -13.44 9.89 5.46
CA GLU A 96 -13.01 8.50 5.68
C GLU A 96 -12.13 7.98 4.54
N ALA A 97 -12.48 8.30 3.29
CA ALA A 97 -11.73 7.96 2.09
C ALA A 97 -10.40 8.73 2.01
N GLY A 98 -10.40 10.03 2.32
CA GLY A 98 -9.19 10.86 2.37
C GLY A 98 -8.19 10.39 3.42
N GLY A 99 -8.67 10.09 4.64
CA GLY A 99 -7.83 9.48 5.68
C GLY A 99 -7.44 8.02 5.39
N GLY A 100 -8.13 7.35 4.47
CA GLY A 100 -7.81 6.00 4.03
C GLY A 100 -6.46 5.92 3.31
N GLY A 101 -6.12 6.93 2.50
CA GLY A 101 -4.82 6.99 1.80
C GLY A 101 -3.63 7.05 2.77
N ASP A 102 -3.70 7.93 3.77
CA ASP A 102 -2.63 8.08 4.77
C ASP A 102 -2.45 6.81 5.62
N ARG A 103 -3.57 6.20 6.03
CA ARG A 103 -3.56 4.93 6.77
C ARG A 103 -2.95 3.79 5.96
N VAL A 104 -3.24 3.71 4.66
CA VAL A 104 -2.63 2.74 3.75
C VAL A 104 -1.12 2.97 3.62
N MET A 105 -0.67 4.23 3.52
CA MET A 105 0.76 4.54 3.43
C MET A 105 1.51 4.21 4.72
N GLN A 106 0.92 4.50 5.89
CA GLN A 106 1.45 4.07 7.19
C GLN A 106 1.53 2.54 7.27
N ALA A 107 0.50 1.83 6.81
CA ALA A 107 0.48 0.38 6.84
C ALA A 107 1.55 -0.22 5.92
N LYS A 108 1.78 0.35 4.72
CA LYS A 108 2.88 -0.04 3.84
C LYS A 108 4.25 0.18 4.48
N ALA A 109 4.45 1.30 5.18
CA ALA A 109 5.69 1.57 5.90
C ALA A 109 5.93 0.55 7.03
N THR A 110 4.87 0.25 7.80
CA THR A 110 4.90 -0.77 8.86
C THR A 110 5.18 -2.17 8.30
N LEU A 111 4.63 -2.51 7.13
CA LEU A 111 4.86 -3.80 6.48
C LEU A 111 6.31 -3.94 5.95
N ASN A 112 6.92 -2.84 5.48
CA ASN A 112 8.36 -2.81 5.17
C ASN A 112 9.23 -3.01 6.43
N ARG A 113 8.79 -2.51 7.59
CA ARG A 113 9.43 -2.79 8.88
C ARG A 113 9.30 -4.26 9.26
N ALA A 114 8.13 -4.88 9.05
CA ALA A 114 7.92 -6.31 9.28
C ALA A 114 8.90 -7.16 8.44
N ARG A 115 9.05 -6.86 7.14
CA ARG A 115 10.05 -7.53 6.28
C ARG A 115 11.48 -7.38 6.80
N SER A 116 11.80 -6.20 7.32
CA SER A 116 13.13 -5.94 7.90
C SER A 116 13.37 -6.81 9.13
N PHE A 117 12.34 -7.04 9.97
CA PHE A 117 12.43 -7.95 11.12
C PHE A 117 12.51 -9.42 10.70
N ASP A 118 11.75 -9.84 9.69
CA ASP A 118 11.81 -11.19 9.11
C ASP A 118 13.24 -11.51 8.60
N ALA A 119 13.83 -10.58 7.85
CA ALA A 119 15.20 -10.71 7.33
C ALA A 119 16.28 -10.78 8.43
N GLN A 120 16.00 -10.21 9.61
CA GLN A 120 16.87 -10.27 10.78
C GLN A 120 16.61 -11.51 11.66
N GLY A 121 15.64 -12.36 11.30
CA GLY A 121 15.22 -13.50 12.11
C GLY A 121 14.39 -13.11 13.35
N ASN A 122 13.97 -11.85 13.47
CA ASN A 122 13.14 -11.36 14.57
C ASN A 122 11.66 -11.67 14.29
N SER A 123 11.26 -12.92 14.53
CA SER A 123 9.89 -13.38 14.28
C SER A 123 8.84 -12.62 15.09
N GLN A 124 9.14 -12.26 16.35
CA GLN A 124 8.21 -11.53 17.21
C GLN A 124 7.97 -10.10 16.69
N GLY A 125 9.05 -9.37 16.41
CA GLY A 125 8.94 -8.00 15.88
C GLY A 125 8.27 -7.96 14.50
N CYS A 126 8.46 -9.00 13.70
CA CYS A 126 7.76 -9.16 12.43
C CYS A 126 6.24 -9.29 12.62
N MET A 127 5.81 -10.18 13.51
CA MET A 127 4.40 -10.40 13.82
C MET A 127 3.74 -9.16 14.44
N ASP A 128 4.42 -8.49 15.37
CA ASP A 128 3.92 -7.26 15.99
C ASP A 128 3.69 -6.15 14.95
N ALA A 129 4.61 -6.00 14.00
CA ALA A 129 4.49 -5.05 12.90
C ALA A 129 3.36 -5.43 11.92
N VAL A 130 3.15 -6.72 11.66
CA VAL A 130 2.02 -7.21 10.86
C VAL A 130 0.69 -6.85 11.53
N GLU A 131 0.55 -7.07 12.84
CA GLU A 131 -0.65 -6.72 13.61
C GLU A 131 -0.88 -5.20 13.70
N GLU A 132 0.19 -4.41 13.80
CA GLU A 132 0.11 -2.95 13.71
C GLU A 132 -0.40 -2.49 12.33
N ALA A 133 0.12 -3.07 11.25
CA ALA A 133 -0.32 -2.75 9.89
C ALA A 133 -1.81 -3.13 9.66
N LYS A 134 -2.28 -4.25 10.21
CA LYS A 134 -3.70 -4.66 10.18
C LYS A 134 -4.60 -3.62 10.86
N ARG A 135 -4.23 -3.19 12.08
CA ARG A 135 -4.98 -2.17 12.84
C ARG A 135 -5.08 -0.84 12.10
N GLN A 136 -4.01 -0.43 11.40
CA GLN A 136 -3.99 0.82 10.63
C GLN A 136 -5.00 0.83 9.48
N ILE A 137 -5.33 -0.32 8.90
CA ILE A 137 -6.35 -0.44 7.85
C ILE A 137 -7.71 -0.95 8.34
N GLY A 138 -7.92 -0.99 9.67
CA GLY A 138 -9.20 -1.35 10.27
C GLY A 138 -9.53 -2.84 10.24
N ASN A 139 -8.51 -3.71 10.33
CA ASN A 139 -8.69 -5.14 10.61
C ASN A 139 -8.26 -5.47 12.05
#